data_AF-A0A2H0M0P2-F1
#
_entry.id   AF-A0A2H0M0P2-F1
#
_cell.length_a   1.000
_cell.length_b   1.000
_cell.length_c   1.000
_cell.angle_alpha   90.00
_cell.angle_beta   90.00
_cell.angle_gamma   90.00
#
_symmetry.space_group_name_H-M   'P 1'
#
loop_
_entity.id
_entity.type
_entity.pdbx_description
1 polymer ?
#
loop_
_entity_poly.entity_id
_entity_poly.type
_entity_poly.pdbx_seq_one_letter_code
_entity_poly.pdbx_strand_id
1 'polypeptide(L)'
;MKNEVKLTLKQRKFIKYYIETGNASLAARRAGYALGKEQGYENLTKPHIRLAFMVLLDKRGLTDEKIIDKLIELIEAKRQISANITYGDADEKTVDFIEVPDNPTQIKALELLIKLKSLIGNDGNTLIDQSQHVTQIFLANKIKEARERIINGKVISTESGT
;
A
#
# COMPACT_ATOMS: atom_id res chain seq x y z
N MET A 1 -6.39 22.88 21.67
CA MET A 1 -7.75 22.39 22.01
C MET A 1 -7.76 20.88 21.85
N LYS A 2 -8.00 20.11 22.92
CA LYS A 2 -8.18 18.66 22.82
C LYS A 2 -9.51 18.42 22.10
N ASN A 3 -9.47 18.10 20.80
CA ASN A 3 -10.65 17.59 20.08
C ASN A 3 -10.92 16.16 20.59
N GLU A 4 -11.47 16.04 21.79
CA GLU A 4 -12.00 14.77 22.27
C GLU A 4 -13.23 14.45 21.42
N VAL A 5 -13.02 13.55 20.47
CA VAL A 5 -14.07 12.99 19.63
C VAL A 5 -15.15 12.42 20.54
N LYS A 6 -16.29 13.11 20.65
CA LYS A 6 -17.38 12.73 21.54
C LYS A 6 -18.13 11.53 20.98
N LEU A 7 -17.62 10.33 21.27
CA LEU A 7 -18.24 9.07 20.89
C LEU A 7 -19.37 8.71 21.85
N THR A 8 -20.46 8.15 21.31
CA THR A 8 -21.51 7.53 22.13
C THR A 8 -21.04 6.17 22.68
N LEU A 9 -21.74 5.64 23.69
CA LEU A 9 -21.43 4.32 24.24
C LEU A 9 -21.54 3.22 23.17
N LYS A 10 -22.55 3.29 22.29
CA LYS A 10 -22.72 2.34 21.19
C LYS A 10 -21.57 2.42 20.18
N GLN A 11 -21.11 3.63 19.84
CA GLN A 11 -19.97 3.82 18.92
C GLN A 11 -18.66 3.28 19.52
N ARG A 12 -18.42 3.50 20.82
CA ARG A 12 -17.26 2.91 21.51
C ARG A 12 -17.30 1.38 21.50
N LYS A 13 -18.48 0.79 21.77
CA LYS A 13 -18.68 -0.67 21.67
C LYS A 13 -18.46 -1.18 20.24
N PHE A 14 -18.97 -0.46 19.25
CA PHE A 14 -18.77 -0.80 17.83
C PHE A 14 -17.29 -0.84 17.47
N ILE A 15 -16.52 0.20 17.81
CA ILE A 15 -15.08 0.25 17.56
C ILE A 15 -14.38 -0.96 18.20
N LYS A 16 -14.67 -1.24 19.47
CA LYS A 16 -14.09 -2.40 20.18
C LYS A 16 -14.35 -3.71 19.43
N TYR A 17 -15.61 -4.00 19.11
CA TYR A 17 -15.96 -5.25 18.44
C TYR A 17 -15.48 -5.32 17.00
N TYR A 18 -15.33 -4.19 16.31
CA TYR A 18 -14.81 -4.16 14.95
C TYR A 18 -13.32 -4.50 14.92
N ILE A 19 -12.53 -3.99 15.86
CA ILE A 19 -11.11 -4.36 16.00
C ILE A 19 -10.96 -5.86 16.29
N GLU A 20 -11.84 -6.44 17.10
CA GLU A 20 -11.80 -7.86 17.44
C GLU A 20 -12.22 -8.77 16.28
N THR A 21 -13.14 -8.34 15.42
CA THR A 21 -13.81 -9.23 14.45
C THR A 21 -13.50 -8.92 12.99
N GLY A 22 -13.02 -7.73 12.66
CA GLY A 22 -12.88 -7.24 11.28
C GLY A 22 -14.21 -7.15 10.50
N ASN A 23 -15.35 -7.38 11.15
CA ASN A 23 -16.65 -7.51 10.50
C ASN A 23 -17.62 -6.43 10.99
N ALA A 24 -17.99 -5.51 10.09
CA ALA A 24 -18.84 -4.36 10.42
C ALA A 24 -20.23 -4.78 10.90
N SER A 25 -20.82 -5.77 10.24
CA SER A 25 -22.16 -6.25 10.58
C SER A 25 -22.21 -6.94 11.94
N LEU A 26 -21.21 -7.78 12.22
CA LEU A 26 -21.10 -8.48 13.49
C LEU A 26 -20.79 -7.50 14.64
N ALA A 27 -19.90 -6.54 14.41
CA ALA A 27 -19.55 -5.51 15.38
C ALA A 27 -20.75 -4.63 15.75
N ALA A 28 -21.56 -4.23 14.76
CA ALA A 28 -22.78 -3.46 14.98
C ALA A 28 -23.81 -4.24 15.80
N ARG A 29 -24.06 -5.52 15.49
CA ARG A 29 -24.97 -6.36 16.28
C ARG A 29 -24.53 -6.47 17.74
N ARG A 30 -23.24 -6.75 17.98
CA ARG A 30 -22.67 -6.83 19.33
C ARG A 30 -22.71 -5.48 20.07
N ALA A 31 -22.60 -4.37 19.36
CA ALA A 31 -22.71 -3.03 19.93
C ALA A 31 -24.16 -2.58 20.22
N GLY A 32 -25.17 -3.39 19.86
CA GLY A 32 -26.58 -3.11 20.12
C GLY A 32 -27.24 -2.20 19.07
N TYR A 33 -26.77 -2.27 17.82
CA TYR A 33 -27.45 -1.68 16.66
C TYR A 33 -28.54 -2.62 16.15
N ALA A 34 -29.68 -2.06 15.77
CA ALA A 34 -30.84 -2.83 15.29
C ALA A 34 -30.58 -3.38 13.89
N LEU A 35 -30.03 -2.53 13.02
CA LEU A 35 -29.74 -2.82 11.62
C LEU A 35 -28.24 -3.06 11.47
N GLY A 36 -27.78 -4.24 11.89
CA GLY A 36 -26.36 -4.55 11.97
C GLY A 36 -25.62 -4.36 10.65
N LYS A 37 -26.22 -4.73 9.51
CA LYS A 37 -25.61 -4.59 8.20
C LYS A 37 -25.50 -3.12 7.79
N GLU A 38 -26.62 -2.41 7.70
CA GLU A 38 -26.64 -1.01 7.25
C GLU A 38 -25.86 -0.11 8.20
N GLN A 39 -26.13 -0.19 9.51
CA GLN A 39 -25.51 0.67 10.51
C GLN A 39 -24.03 0.33 10.73
N GLY A 40 -23.63 -0.92 10.43
CA GLY A 40 -22.21 -1.31 10.43
C GLY A 40 -21.42 -0.55 9.37
N TYR A 41 -21.89 -0.56 8.13
CA TYR A 41 -21.24 0.19 7.05
C TYR A 41 -21.33 1.71 7.25
N GLU A 42 -22.48 2.21 7.72
CA GLU A 42 -22.66 3.63 8.05
C GLU A 42 -21.68 4.09 9.15
N ASN A 43 -21.42 3.26 10.16
CA ASN A 43 -20.45 3.62 11.19
C ASN A 43 -19.01 3.72 10.65
N LEU A 44 -18.64 2.92 9.65
CA LEU A 44 -17.30 2.99 9.06
C LEU A 44 -17.07 4.27 8.24
N THR A 45 -18.13 4.87 7.70
CA THR A 45 -18.03 6.11 6.91
C THR A 45 -18.07 7.38 7.78
N LYS A 46 -18.50 7.28 9.04
CA LYS A 46 -18.57 8.42 9.96
C LYS A 46 -17.17 8.95 10.32
N PRO A 47 -16.85 10.24 10.04
CA PRO A 47 -15.51 10.79 10.25
C PRO A 47 -14.99 10.67 11.69
N HIS A 48 -15.86 10.92 12.68
CA HIS A 48 -15.48 10.82 14.09
C HIS A 48 -15.17 9.39 14.53
N ILE A 49 -15.87 8.39 13.97
CA ILE A 49 -15.57 6.98 14.26
C ILE A 49 -14.24 6.59 13.61
N ARG A 50 -14.00 7.00 12.36
CA ARG A 50 -12.73 6.77 11.66
C ARG A 50 -11.54 7.39 12.39
N LEU A 51 -11.67 8.64 12.83
CA LEU A 51 -10.64 9.31 13.61
C LEU A 51 -10.36 8.58 14.93
N ALA A 52 -11.40 8.09 15.60
CA ALA A 52 -11.23 7.29 16.81
C ALA A 52 -10.51 5.96 16.58
N PHE A 53 -10.71 5.30 15.43
CA PHE A 53 -9.92 4.14 15.04
C PHE A 53 -8.45 4.49 14.87
N MET A 54 -8.14 5.55 14.12
CA MET A 54 -6.75 5.98 13.90
C MET A 54 -6.03 6.24 15.23
N VAL A 55 -6.63 7.06 16.10
CA VAL A 55 -6.07 7.35 17.43
C VAL A 55 -5.89 6.08 18.28
N LEU A 56 -6.76 5.08 18.14
CA LEU A 56 -6.63 3.83 18.88
C LEU A 56 -5.50 2.95 18.32
N LEU A 57 -5.35 2.88 16.99
CA LEU A 57 -4.25 2.19 16.33
C LEU A 57 -2.90 2.83 16.70
N ASP A 58 -2.82 4.16 16.67
CA ASP A 58 -1.63 4.92 17.10
C ASP A 58 -1.29 4.60 18.56
N LYS A 59 -2.28 4.59 19.46
CA LYS A 59 -2.09 4.22 20.87
C LYS A 59 -1.64 2.78 21.08
N ARG A 60 -1.94 1.88 20.14
CA ARG A 60 -1.43 0.50 20.14
C ARG A 60 -0.06 0.38 19.47
N GLY A 61 0.53 1.50 19.06
CA GLY A 61 1.84 1.57 18.45
C GLY A 61 1.84 1.10 17.00
N LEU A 62 0.71 1.20 16.29
CA LEU A 62 0.65 1.04 14.83
C LEU A 62 0.55 2.43 14.20
N THR A 63 1.59 3.24 14.39
CA THR A 63 1.71 4.57 13.80
C THR A 63 2.11 4.46 12.34
N ASP A 64 1.88 5.53 11.58
CA ASP A 64 2.24 5.61 10.16
C ASP A 64 3.75 5.37 9.95
N GLU A 65 4.61 5.91 10.81
CA GLU A 65 6.07 5.70 10.74
C GLU A 65 6.41 4.22 10.87
N LYS A 66 5.81 3.53 11.85
CA LYS A 66 6.09 2.11 12.06
C LYS A 66 5.60 1.24 10.90
N ILE A 67 4.50 1.62 10.26
CA ILE A 67 4.01 0.94 9.05
C ILE A 67 5.05 1.10 7.93
N ILE A 68 5.58 2.31 7.73
CA ILE A 68 6.61 2.58 6.71
C ILE A 68 7.89 1.82 7.02
N ASP A 69 8.39 1.89 8.24
CA ASP A 69 9.60 1.17 8.67
C ASP A 69 9.46 -0.32 8.42
N LYS A 70 8.28 -0.89 8.74
CA LYS A 70 8.04 -2.31 8.49
C LYS A 70 7.98 -2.64 7.01
N LEU A 71 7.40 -1.77 6.18
CA LEU A 71 7.40 -1.95 4.73
C LEU A 71 8.81 -1.89 4.14
N ILE A 72 9.67 -0.98 4.63
CA ILE A 72 11.08 -0.90 4.22
C ILE A 72 11.83 -2.19 4.57
N GLU A 73 11.64 -2.72 5.78
CA GLU A 73 12.21 -4.02 6.18
C GLU A 73 11.78 -5.16 5.24
N LEU A 74 10.51 -5.16 4.81
CA LEU A 74 9.98 -6.19 3.91
C LEU A 74 10.53 -6.13 2.49
N ILE A 75 11.14 -5.01 2.06
CA ILE A 75 11.84 -4.92 0.76
C ILE A 75 13.06 -5.86 0.73
N GLU A 76 13.64 -6.15 1.89
CA GLU A 76 14.80 -7.04 2.02
C GLU A 76 14.42 -8.43 2.56
N ALA A 77 13.13 -8.76 2.61
CA ALA A 77 12.65 -10.01 3.17
C ALA A 77 13.30 -11.23 2.51
N LYS A 78 13.72 -12.19 3.32
CA LYS A 78 14.27 -13.48 2.89
C LYS A 78 13.40 -14.62 3.42
N ARG A 79 13.36 -15.72 2.69
CA ARG A 79 12.71 -16.97 3.08
C ARG A 79 13.74 -18.10 3.09
N GLN A 80 13.57 -19.04 4.00
CA GLN A 80 14.38 -20.25 4.02
C GLN A 80 13.80 -21.27 3.05
N ILE A 81 14.65 -21.86 2.22
CA ILE A 81 14.28 -22.97 1.34
C ILE A 81 15.20 -24.16 1.61
N SER A 82 14.61 -25.36 1.55
CA SER A 82 15.33 -26.62 1.57
C SER A 82 15.96 -26.87 0.21
N ALA A 83 17.28 -27.00 0.15
CA ALA A 83 18.00 -27.44 -1.03
C ALA A 83 18.32 -28.93 -0.90
N ASN A 84 17.87 -29.74 -1.87
CA ASN A 84 18.34 -31.12 -1.99
C ASN A 84 19.63 -31.10 -2.80
N ILE A 85 20.76 -31.44 -2.17
CA ILE A 85 22.03 -31.59 -2.87
C ILE A 85 22.16 -33.06 -3.28
N THR A 86 21.97 -33.36 -4.57
CA THR A 86 22.36 -34.66 -5.14
C THR A 86 23.80 -34.56 -5.61
N TYR A 87 24.76 -35.01 -4.79
CA TYR A 87 26.08 -35.35 -5.29
C TYR A 87 25.95 -36.63 -6.13
N GLY A 88 26.65 -36.68 -7.27
CA GLY A 88 26.74 -37.89 -8.08
C GLY A 88 27.35 -39.02 -7.24
N ASP A 89 26.79 -40.21 -7.43
CA ASP A 89 26.97 -41.46 -6.68
C ASP A 89 26.25 -41.56 -5.33
N ALA A 90 25.63 -42.72 -5.15
CA ALA A 90 24.55 -43.02 -4.21
C ALA A 90 24.91 -42.75 -2.73
N ASP A 91 23.86 -42.40 -1.97
CA ASP A 91 23.80 -42.26 -0.51
C ASP A 91 24.40 -40.99 0.12
N GLU A 92 23.61 -39.92 0.13
CA GLU A 92 23.01 -39.32 1.33
C GLU A 92 22.27 -38.02 0.93
N LYS A 93 20.96 -37.95 1.15
CA LYS A 93 20.21 -36.70 0.99
C LYS A 93 20.41 -35.85 2.24
N THR A 94 21.37 -34.93 2.23
CA THR A 94 21.40 -33.84 3.20
C THR A 94 20.44 -32.73 2.77
N VAL A 95 19.60 -32.29 3.71
CA VAL A 95 18.61 -31.24 3.53
C VAL A 95 19.19 -29.97 4.16
N ASP A 96 19.86 -29.15 3.37
CA ASP A 96 20.40 -27.86 3.84
C ASP A 96 19.36 -26.75 3.67
N PHE A 97 19.26 -25.87 4.66
CA PHE A 97 18.41 -24.67 4.58
C PHE A 97 19.25 -23.48 4.13
N ILE A 98 18.91 -22.91 2.97
CA ILE A 98 19.53 -21.69 2.46
C ILE A 98 18.54 -20.52 2.54
N GLU A 99 19.05 -19.33 2.86
CA GLU A 99 18.26 -18.09 2.83
C GLU A 99 18.27 -17.50 1.43
N VAL A 100 17.08 -17.33 0.85
CA VAL A 100 16.89 -16.76 -0.48
C VAL A 100 15.95 -15.57 -0.38
N PRO A 101 16.15 -14.50 -1.18
CA PRO A 101 15.21 -13.39 -1.27
C PRO A 101 13.77 -13.87 -1.50
N ASP A 102 12.83 -13.32 -0.73
CA ASP A 102 11.40 -13.58 -0.87
C ASP A 102 10.77 -12.58 -1.83
N ASN A 103 11.11 -12.73 -3.13
CA ASN A 103 10.69 -11.80 -4.18
C ASN A 103 9.19 -11.45 -4.14
N PRO A 104 8.23 -12.38 -3.92
CA PRO A 104 6.82 -12.04 -3.78
C PRO A 104 6.53 -11.02 -2.66
N THR A 105 7.11 -11.20 -1.48
CA THR A 105 6.94 -10.28 -0.35
C THR A 105 7.58 -8.93 -0.62
N GLN A 106 8.79 -8.94 -1.18
CA GLN A 106 9.53 -7.72 -1.55
C GLN A 106 8.77 -6.88 -2.58
N ILE A 107 8.24 -7.53 -3.64
CA ILE A 107 7.42 -6.88 -4.67
C ILE A 107 6.16 -6.28 -4.06
N LYS A 108 5.50 -6.98 -3.13
CA LYS A 108 4.29 -6.47 -2.49
C LYS A 108 4.58 -5.25 -1.62
N ALA A 109 5.67 -5.27 -0.85
CA ALA A 109 6.09 -4.13 -0.04
C ALA A 109 6.41 -2.90 -0.91
N LEU A 110 7.17 -3.11 -2.00
CA LEU A 110 7.48 -2.06 -2.98
C LEU A 110 6.21 -1.49 -3.62
N GLU A 111 5.27 -2.33 -4.03
CA GLU A 111 3.99 -1.91 -4.62
C GLU A 111 3.22 -0.98 -3.65
N LEU A 112 3.14 -1.34 -2.36
CA LEU A 112 2.45 -0.53 -1.36
C LEU A 112 3.15 0.82 -1.13
N LEU A 113 4.48 0.83 -1.05
CA LEU A 113 5.26 2.07 -0.91
C LEU A 113 5.14 2.98 -2.13
N ILE A 114 5.08 2.41 -3.33
CA ILE A 114 4.96 3.21 -4.55
C ILE A 114 3.53 3.78 -4.68
N LYS A 115 2.50 3.01 -4.30
CA LYS A 115 1.14 3.56 -4.18
C LYS A 115 1.09 4.74 -3.20
N LEU A 116 1.75 4.62 -2.05
CA LEU A 116 1.88 5.72 -1.09
C LEU A 116 2.58 6.94 -1.72
N LYS A 117 3.73 6.74 -2.38
CA LYS A 117 4.46 7.82 -3.07
C LYS A 117 3.62 8.48 -4.16
N SER A 118 2.90 7.69 -4.96
CA SER A 118 2.04 8.18 -6.05
C SER A 118 0.87 9.02 -5.53
N LEU A 119 0.30 8.68 -4.36
CA LEU A 119 -0.75 9.49 -3.72
C LEU A 119 -0.24 10.85 -3.23
N ILE A 120 1.03 10.96 -2.85
CA ILE A 120 1.65 12.19 -2.32
C ILE A 120 2.25 13.04 -3.45
N GLY A 121 2.91 12.40 -4.42
CA GLY A 121 3.57 13.01 -5.57
C GLY A 121 2.73 12.95 -6.84
N ASN A 122 1.41 13.16 -6.73
CA ASN A 122 0.52 13.05 -7.88
C ASN A 122 0.58 14.30 -8.78
N ASP A 123 1.69 14.43 -9.49
CA ASP A 123 1.84 15.08 -10.80
C ASP A 123 1.62 14.07 -11.96
N GLY A 124 1.02 12.91 -11.67
CA GLY A 124 0.37 12.05 -12.66
C GLY A 124 1.24 11.00 -13.37
N ASN A 125 2.43 10.67 -12.84
CA ASN A 125 3.44 9.93 -13.63
C ASN A 125 3.96 8.60 -13.05
N THR A 126 3.33 7.99 -12.04
CA THR A 126 3.81 6.70 -11.50
C THR A 126 2.70 5.65 -11.45
N LEU A 127 2.56 4.91 -12.55
CA LEU A 127 1.79 3.67 -12.63
C LEU A 127 2.75 2.48 -12.56
N ILE A 128 2.56 1.61 -11.58
CA ILE A 128 3.18 0.28 -11.55
C ILE A 128 2.09 -0.71 -11.88
N ASP A 129 2.13 -1.19 -13.12
CA ASP A 129 1.30 -2.29 -13.58
C ASP A 129 2.14 -3.59 -13.56
N GLN A 130 1.61 -4.60 -12.87
CA GLN A 130 2.21 -5.93 -12.74
C GLN A 130 1.87 -6.85 -13.94
N SER A 131 1.21 -6.34 -14.98
CA SER A 131 0.68 -7.14 -16.09
C SER A 131 1.17 -6.63 -17.46
N GLN A 132 2.26 -7.21 -17.95
CA GLN A 132 2.63 -7.35 -19.38
C GLN A 132 2.72 -6.07 -20.26
N HIS A 133 3.91 -5.87 -20.84
CA HIS A 133 4.30 -4.96 -21.95
C HIS A 133 4.75 -3.53 -21.61
N VAL A 134 6.07 -3.47 -21.34
CA VAL A 134 7.03 -2.35 -21.38
C VAL A 134 6.86 -1.37 -22.57
N THR A 135 6.11 -1.74 -23.62
CA THR A 135 6.00 -0.98 -24.86
C THR A 135 5.23 0.33 -24.72
N GLN A 136 4.20 0.42 -23.86
CA GLN A 136 3.37 1.64 -23.78
C GLN A 136 4.04 2.80 -23.04
N ILE A 137 4.80 2.52 -21.97
CA ILE A 137 5.50 3.56 -21.19
C ILE A 137 6.63 4.17 -22.02
N PHE A 138 7.35 3.35 -22.81
CA PHE A 138 8.42 3.84 -23.67
C PHE A 138 7.90 4.73 -24.82
N LEU A 139 6.74 4.38 -25.40
CA LEU A 139 6.07 5.20 -26.40
C LEU A 139 5.54 6.52 -25.81
N ALA A 140 4.93 6.49 -24.63
CA ALA A 140 4.43 7.69 -23.96
C ALA A 140 5.57 8.68 -23.64
N ASN A 141 6.71 8.18 -23.15
CA ASN A 141 7.88 9.01 -22.86
C ASN A 141 8.53 9.56 -24.13
N LYS A 142 8.69 8.75 -25.20
CA LYS A 142 9.19 9.26 -26.49
C LYS A 142 8.28 10.33 -27.11
N ILE A 143 6.95 10.19 -26.96
CA ILE A 143 5.98 11.18 -27.46
C ILE A 143 6.07 12.48 -26.66
N LYS A 144 6.25 12.39 -25.33
CA LYS A 144 6.46 13.55 -24.47
C LYS A 144 7.75 14.28 -24.81
N GLU A 145 8.87 13.56 -24.93
CA GLU A 145 10.16 14.11 -25.33
C GLU A 145 10.12 14.74 -26.74
N ALA A 146 9.43 14.11 -27.69
CA ALA A 146 9.25 14.66 -29.03
C ALA A 146 8.42 15.95 -29.03
N ARG A 147 7.36 16.01 -28.21
CA ARG A 147 6.53 17.22 -28.05
C ARG A 147 7.32 18.36 -27.40
N GLU A 148 8.09 18.08 -26.37
CA GLU A 148 8.94 19.08 -25.70
C GLU A 148 10.02 19.62 -26.65
N ARG A 149 10.60 18.78 -27.52
CA ARG A 149 11.53 19.23 -28.57
C ARG A 149 10.87 20.12 -29.62
N ILE A 150 9.62 19.85 -30.01
CA ILE A 150 8.86 20.66 -30.98
C ILE A 150 8.45 22.01 -30.37
N ILE A 151 8.06 22.02 -29.10
CA ILE A 151 7.67 23.24 -28.38
C ILE A 151 8.89 24.13 -28.11
N ASN A 152 10.01 23.55 -27.67
CA ASN A 152 11.24 24.30 -27.37
C ASN A 152 12.07 24.62 -28.62
N GLY A 153 11.85 23.93 -29.73
CA GLY A 153 12.49 24.20 -31.03
C GLY A 153 11.84 25.34 -31.83
N LYS A 154 10.77 25.97 -31.34
CA LYS A 154 10.07 27.07 -32.02
C LYS A 154 10.45 28.46 -31.51
N VAL A 155 11.69 28.62 -31.03
CA VAL A 155 12.29 29.92 -30.66
C VAL A 155 13.68 30.10 -31.29
N ILE A 156 13.83 29.80 -32.58
CA ILE A 156 14.88 30.34 -33.47
C ILE A 156 14.28 30.11 -34.88
N SER A 157 13.76 31.05 -35.67
CA SER A 157 14.12 32.43 -35.97
C SER A 157 12.94 33.18 -36.63
N THR A 158 12.46 34.24 -35.99
CA THR A 158 11.91 35.45 -36.64
C THR A 158 12.61 36.57 -35.86
N GLU A 159 13.65 37.24 -36.38
CA GLU A 159 13.58 38.34 -37.34
C GLU A 159 14.97 38.65 -37.95
N SER A 160 14.98 39.57 -38.93
CA SER A 160 16.09 40.17 -39.70
C SER A 160 16.52 39.36 -40.94
N GLY A 161 16.48 39.84 -42.18
CA GLY A 161 16.15 41.15 -42.74
C GLY A 161 17.02 41.36 -43.98
N THR A 162 16.40 41.38 -45.16
CA THR A 162 16.71 42.19 -46.36
C THR A 162 15.58 41.97 -47.36
#